data_AF-A0A2U1MDJ9-F1
#
_entry.id   AF-A0A2U1MDJ9-F1
#
_cell.length_a   1.000
_cell.length_b   1.000
_cell.length_c   1.000
_cell.angle_alpha   90.00
_cell.angle_beta   90.00
_cell.angle_gamma   90.00
#
_symmetry.space_group_name_H-M   'P 1'
#
loop_
_entity.id
_entity.type
_entity.pdbx_description
1 polymer ?
#
loop_
_entity_poly.entity_id
_entity_poly.type
_entity_poly.pdbx_seq_one_letter_code
_entity_poly.pdbx_strand_id
1 'polypeptide(L)'
;MESVMDISECADHQKVKYAASSLINKALTWWNTQKQARGKDATIAMSWEDFKVLIIEEFCPDNEMQKLETQFWNHAMVGSGHATYTDKFHDLARLVPHLVTPEPKRIARYINGLVPQIRGMENVPKKT
;
A
#
# COMPACT_ATOMS: atom_id res chain seq x y z
N MET A 1 3.95 -6.58 7.64
CA MET A 1 3.52 -7.97 7.94
C MET A 1 4.05 -8.93 6.89
N GLU A 2 3.76 -8.72 5.59
CA GLU A 2 4.27 -9.60 4.53
C GLU A 2 5.80 -9.74 4.55
N SER A 3 6.56 -8.65 4.75
CA SER A 3 8.02 -8.73 4.90
C SER A 3 8.47 -9.59 6.09
N VAL A 4 7.72 -9.59 7.20
CA VAL A 4 8.06 -10.40 8.38
C VAL A 4 7.78 -11.87 8.09
N MET A 5 6.66 -12.17 7.43
CA MET A 5 6.32 -13.53 6.99
C MET A 5 7.35 -14.08 5.99
N ASP A 6 7.84 -13.24 5.08
CA ASP A 6 8.85 -13.61 4.10
C ASP A 6 10.20 -13.92 4.78
N ILE A 7 10.68 -13.01 5.63
CA ILE A 7 11.91 -13.20 6.42
C ILE A 7 11.82 -14.41 7.35
N SER A 8 10.63 -14.72 7.89
CA SER A 8 10.44 -15.88 8.76
C SER A 8 10.20 -17.19 8.00
N GLU A 9 10.24 -17.19 6.67
CA GLU A 9 9.90 -18.33 5.82
C GLU A 9 8.53 -18.93 6.16
N CYS A 10 7.55 -18.05 6.42
CA CYS A 10 6.21 -18.46 6.81
C CYS A 10 5.54 -19.22 5.67
N ALA A 11 5.30 -20.52 5.86
CA ALA A 11 4.62 -21.36 4.90
C ALA A 11 3.24 -20.78 4.52
N ASP A 12 2.85 -20.90 3.25
CA ASP A 12 1.64 -20.26 2.72
C ASP A 12 0.38 -20.58 3.53
N HIS A 13 0.21 -21.85 3.90
CA HIS A 13 -0.94 -22.32 4.71
C HIS A 13 -0.96 -21.79 6.15
N GLN A 14 0.10 -21.12 6.62
CA GLN A 14 0.19 -20.49 7.94
C GLN A 14 0.01 -18.96 7.89
N LYS A 15 0.14 -18.32 6.71
CA LYS A 15 0.10 -16.86 6.58
C LYS A 15 -1.17 -16.25 7.15
N VAL A 16 -2.34 -16.82 6.83
CA VAL A 16 -3.64 -16.35 7.36
C VAL A 16 -3.69 -16.44 8.87
N LYS A 17 -3.23 -17.56 9.46
CA LYS A 17 -3.22 -17.75 10.92
C LYS A 17 -2.29 -16.76 11.61
N TYR A 18 -1.10 -16.54 11.04
CA TYR A 18 -0.11 -15.59 11.55
C TYR A 18 -0.64 -14.14 11.49
N ALA A 19 -1.28 -13.74 10.40
CA ALA A 19 -1.89 -12.42 10.30
C ALA A 19 -3.04 -12.26 11.30
N ALA A 20 -3.93 -13.25 11.35
CA ALA A 20 -5.07 -13.27 12.24
C ALA A 20 -4.69 -13.18 13.72
N SER A 21 -3.57 -13.80 14.13
CA SER A 21 -3.09 -13.72 15.52
C SER A 21 -2.58 -12.33 15.91
N SER A 22 -2.28 -11.47 14.94
CA SER A 22 -1.85 -10.10 15.16
C SER A 22 -3.02 -9.10 15.20
N LEU A 23 -4.25 -9.54 14.92
CA LEU A 23 -5.43 -8.68 14.96
C LEU A 23 -5.82 -8.38 16.42
N ILE A 24 -6.21 -7.14 16.67
CA ILE A 24 -6.63 -6.65 17.99
C ILE A 24 -7.95 -5.89 17.90
N ASN A 25 -8.64 -5.73 19.03
CA ASN A 25 -9.84 -4.90 19.17
C ASN A 25 -10.90 -5.21 18.09
N LYS A 26 -11.38 -4.18 17.37
CA LYS A 26 -12.41 -4.30 16.33
C LYS A 26 -12.04 -5.32 15.25
N ALA A 27 -10.77 -5.38 14.85
CA ALA A 27 -10.31 -6.30 13.82
C ALA A 27 -10.36 -7.76 14.27
N LEU A 28 -10.05 -8.02 15.55
CA LEU A 28 -10.18 -9.36 16.12
C LEU A 28 -11.65 -9.80 16.22
N THR A 29 -12.53 -8.90 16.66
CA THR A 29 -13.99 -9.16 16.71
C THR A 29 -14.56 -9.48 15.33
N TRP A 30 -14.18 -8.70 14.32
CA TRP A 30 -14.56 -8.94 12.93
C TRP A 30 -14.07 -10.31 12.44
N TRP A 31 -12.79 -10.65 12.66
CA TRP A 31 -12.24 -11.93 12.22
C TRP A 31 -12.90 -13.13 12.90
N ASN A 32 -13.27 -13.01 14.17
CA ASN A 32 -14.04 -14.04 14.87
C ASN A 32 -15.42 -14.24 14.26
N THR A 33 -16.07 -13.17 13.80
CA THR A 33 -17.35 -13.22 13.09
C THR A 33 -17.20 -13.92 11.73
N GLN A 34 -16.13 -13.62 10.98
CA GLN A 34 -15.82 -14.30 9.71
C GLN A 34 -15.61 -15.80 9.91
N LYS A 35 -14.86 -16.21 10.93
CA LYS A 35 -14.66 -17.63 11.29
C LYS A 35 -15.97 -18.34 11.62
N GLN A 36 -16.87 -17.66 12.34
CA GLN A 36 -18.17 -18.22 12.71
C GLN A 36 -19.07 -18.38 11.48
N ALA A 37 -19.13 -17.36 10.62
CA ALA A 37 -19.99 -17.37 9.44
C ALA A 37 -19.53 -18.39 8.37
N ARG A 38 -18.22 -18.53 8.17
CA ARG A 38 -17.65 -19.43 7.14
C ARG A 38 -17.45 -20.86 7.63
N GLY A 39 -17.34 -21.05 8.95
CA GLY A 39 -16.96 -22.33 9.55
C GLY A 39 -15.44 -22.54 9.59
N LYS A 40 -15.02 -23.48 10.45
CA LYS A 40 -13.60 -23.74 10.73
C LYS A 40 -12.84 -24.23 9.49
N ASP A 41 -13.40 -25.17 8.76
CA ASP A 41 -12.70 -25.81 7.62
C ASP A 41 -12.48 -24.81 6.47
N ALA A 42 -13.48 -24.01 6.14
CA ALA A 42 -13.37 -22.96 5.13
C ALA A 42 -12.37 -21.86 5.53
N THR A 43 -12.28 -21.55 6.83
CA THR A 43 -11.28 -20.59 7.33
C THR A 43 -9.86 -21.17 7.23
N ILE A 44 -9.67 -22.46 7.54
CA ILE A 44 -8.37 -23.13 7.45
C ILE A 44 -7.89 -23.22 6.00
N ALA A 45 -8.82 -23.46 5.06
CA ALA A 45 -8.53 -23.55 3.64
C ALA A 45 -8.38 -22.19 2.94
N MET A 46 -8.59 -21.08 3.64
CA MET A 46 -8.53 -19.73 3.06
C MET A 46 -7.11 -19.42 2.57
N SER A 47 -7.00 -18.95 1.33
CA SER A 47 -5.74 -18.49 0.76
C SER A 47 -5.31 -17.15 1.38
N TRP A 48 -4.02 -16.82 1.26
CA TRP A 48 -3.50 -15.53 1.70
C TRP A 48 -4.13 -14.37 0.91
N GLU A 49 -4.34 -14.59 -0.38
CA GLU A 49 -4.92 -13.65 -1.33
C GLU A 49 -6.38 -13.32 -0.96
N ASP A 50 -7.20 -14.34 -0.69
CA ASP A 50 -8.59 -14.15 -0.28
C ASP A 50 -8.67 -13.41 1.07
N PHE A 51 -7.78 -13.74 2.00
CA PHE A 51 -7.72 -13.06 3.28
C PHE A 51 -7.40 -11.57 3.13
N LYS A 52 -6.46 -11.21 2.23
CA LYS A 52 -6.12 -9.81 1.94
C LYS A 52 -7.32 -9.05 1.36
N VAL A 53 -8.06 -9.66 0.44
CA VAL A 53 -9.27 -9.06 -0.14
C VAL A 53 -10.28 -8.75 0.98
N LEU A 54 -10.55 -9.71 1.88
CA LEU A 54 -11.51 -9.50 2.97
C LEU A 54 -11.09 -8.37 3.93
N ILE A 55 -9.81 -8.28 4.26
CA ILE A 55 -9.30 -7.19 5.12
C ILE A 55 -9.47 -5.83 4.43
N ILE A 56 -9.18 -5.76 3.13
CA ILE A 56 -9.33 -4.52 2.34
C ILE A 56 -10.80 -4.12 2.27
N GLU A 57 -11.71 -5.04 1.98
CA GLU A 57 -13.15 -4.76 1.92
C GLU A 57 -13.70 -4.23 3.25
N GLU A 58 -13.26 -4.78 4.39
CA GLU A 58 -13.73 -4.36 5.71
C GLU A 58 -13.12 -3.03 6.16
N PHE A 59 -11.81 -2.83 5.97
CA PHE A 59 -11.05 -1.74 6.60
C PHE A 59 -10.55 -0.67 5.64
N CYS A 60 -10.68 -0.89 4.34
CA CYS A 60 -10.26 0.05 3.29
C CYS A 60 -11.40 0.30 2.30
N PRO A 61 -12.49 0.93 2.76
CA PRO A 61 -13.63 1.21 1.90
C PRO A 61 -13.25 2.13 0.74
N ASP A 62 -13.97 2.03 -0.37
CA ASP A 62 -13.68 2.74 -1.63
C ASP A 62 -13.49 4.25 -1.45
N ASN A 63 -14.23 4.87 -0.53
CA ASN A 63 -14.11 6.30 -0.24
C ASN A 63 -12.76 6.67 0.40
N GLU A 64 -12.20 5.81 1.25
CA GLU A 64 -10.87 6.01 1.84
C GLU A 64 -9.78 5.76 0.80
N MET A 65 -9.96 4.77 -0.08
CA MET A 65 -9.07 4.56 -1.23
C MET A 65 -9.07 5.79 -2.16
N GLN A 66 -10.24 6.31 -2.52
CA GLN A 66 -10.36 7.52 -3.34
C GLN A 66 -9.70 8.74 -2.68
N LYS A 67 -9.79 8.88 -1.35
CA LYS A 67 -9.07 9.94 -0.63
C LYS A 67 -7.56 9.77 -0.75
N LEU A 68 -7.04 8.55 -0.62
CA LEU A 68 -5.61 8.27 -0.79
C LEU A 68 -5.15 8.55 -2.22
N GLU A 69 -5.93 8.14 -3.22
CA GLU A 69 -5.66 8.44 -4.63
C GLU A 69 -5.65 9.94 -4.89
N THR A 70 -6.64 10.67 -4.35
CA THR A 70 -6.74 12.13 -4.50
C THR A 70 -5.57 12.85 -3.80
N GLN A 71 -5.22 12.43 -2.59
CA GLN A 71 -4.04 12.93 -1.89
C GLN A 71 -2.77 12.66 -2.71
N PHE A 72 -2.64 11.45 -3.26
CA PHE A 72 -1.51 11.10 -4.10
C PHE A 72 -1.44 11.94 -5.36
N TRP A 73 -2.56 12.22 -6.04
CA TRP A 73 -2.59 13.06 -7.23
C TRP A 73 -2.27 14.53 -6.95
N ASN A 74 -2.71 15.04 -5.80
CA ASN A 74 -2.49 16.44 -5.41
C ASN A 74 -1.16 16.67 -4.67
N HIS A 75 -0.42 15.61 -4.32
CA HIS A 75 0.87 15.74 -3.64
C HIS A 75 1.92 16.39 -4.53
N ALA A 76 2.38 17.58 -4.13
CA ALA A 76 3.39 18.35 -4.82
C ALA A 76 4.41 18.89 -3.81
N MET A 77 5.65 19.06 -4.27
CA MET A 77 6.72 19.66 -3.48
C MET A 77 6.40 21.14 -3.25
N VAL A 78 6.57 21.60 -2.01
CA VAL A 78 6.39 22.99 -1.61
C VAL A 78 7.70 23.53 -1.05
N GLY A 79 8.14 24.69 -1.55
CA GLY A 79 9.40 25.33 -1.12
C GLY A 79 10.62 24.44 -1.39
N SER A 80 11.51 24.32 -0.42
CA SER A 80 12.76 23.54 -0.49
C SER A 80 12.69 22.16 0.19
N GLY A 81 11.50 21.73 0.64
CA GLY A 81 11.29 20.51 1.41
C GLY A 81 11.37 19.21 0.60
N HIS A 82 12.51 18.91 -0.01
CA HIS A 82 12.68 17.75 -0.88
C HIS A 82 12.48 16.43 -0.11
N ALA A 83 13.13 16.26 1.04
CA ALA A 83 13.03 15.03 1.85
C ALA A 83 11.57 14.75 2.26
N THR A 84 10.86 15.76 2.77
CA THR A 84 9.45 15.64 3.13
C THR A 84 8.56 15.28 1.94
N TYR A 85 8.83 15.85 0.77
CA TYR A 85 8.12 15.49 -0.46
C TYR A 85 8.37 14.02 -0.83
N THR A 86 9.64 13.59 -0.84
CA THR A 86 10.07 12.24 -1.20
C THR A 86 9.51 11.18 -0.26
N ASP A 87 9.63 11.39 1.06
CA ASP A 87 9.12 10.47 2.07
C ASP A 87 7.61 10.27 1.91
N LYS A 88 6.87 11.39 1.81
CA LYS A 88 5.41 11.33 1.66
C LYS A 88 5.00 10.73 0.32
N PHE A 89 5.76 10.97 -0.75
CA PHE A 89 5.53 10.34 -2.04
C PHE A 89 5.66 8.82 -1.95
N HIS A 90 6.72 8.32 -1.31
CA HIS A 90 6.93 6.88 -1.14
C HIS A 90 5.87 6.23 -0.27
N ASP A 91 5.45 6.89 0.81
CA ASP A 91 4.35 6.43 1.65
C ASP A 91 3.05 6.28 0.85
N LEU A 92 2.67 7.32 0.10
CA LEU A 92 1.45 7.28 -0.70
C LEU A 92 1.55 6.28 -1.87
N ALA A 93 2.68 6.22 -2.57
CA ALA A 93 2.91 5.27 -3.65
C ALA A 93 2.80 3.81 -3.18
N ARG A 94 3.18 3.53 -1.92
CA ARG A 94 2.99 2.21 -1.30
C ARG A 94 1.53 1.89 -1.02
N LEU A 95 0.70 2.90 -0.71
CA LEU A 95 -0.72 2.73 -0.41
C LEU A 95 -1.60 2.61 -1.68
N VAL A 96 -1.19 3.23 -2.79
CA VAL A 96 -1.91 3.18 -4.07
C VAL A 96 -1.02 2.65 -5.21
N PRO A 97 -0.52 1.40 -5.10
CA PRO A 97 0.48 0.87 -6.03
C PRO A 97 0.00 0.84 -7.49
N HIS A 98 -1.29 0.62 -7.73
CA HIS A 98 -1.89 0.65 -9.08
C HIS A 98 -1.75 2.01 -9.79
N LEU A 99 -1.57 3.10 -9.04
CA LEU A 99 -1.32 4.42 -9.62
C LEU A 99 0.13 4.64 -10.04
N VAL A 100 1.07 3.79 -9.61
CA VAL A 100 2.50 3.94 -9.89
C VAL A 100 3.12 2.77 -10.63
N THR A 101 2.40 1.67 -10.82
CA THR A 101 2.82 0.55 -11.68
C THR A 101 2.44 0.83 -13.15
N PRO A 102 3.34 0.58 -14.12
CA PRO A 102 4.74 0.15 -13.99
C PRO A 102 5.70 1.30 -13.62
N GLU A 103 6.95 1.00 -13.27
CA GLU A 103 7.95 1.97 -12.78
C GLU A 103 8.07 3.29 -13.59
N PRO A 104 7.99 3.32 -14.93
CA PRO A 104 7.97 4.58 -15.68
C PRO A 104 6.85 5.54 -15.25
N LYS A 105 5.68 5.02 -14.87
CA LYS A 105 4.54 5.80 -14.36
C LYS A 105 4.89 6.42 -13.00
N ARG A 106 5.57 5.68 -12.13
CA ARG A 106 6.08 6.18 -10.84
C ARG A 106 7.05 7.33 -11.02
N ILE A 107 8.04 7.16 -11.91
CA ILE A 107 9.06 8.19 -12.19
C ILE A 107 8.40 9.45 -12.73
N ALA A 108 7.53 9.31 -13.75
CA ALA A 108 6.82 10.44 -14.33
C ALA A 108 5.98 11.18 -13.28
N ARG A 109 5.26 10.43 -12.42
CA ARG A 109 4.45 11.02 -11.35
C ARG A 109 5.31 11.76 -10.32
N TYR A 110 6.48 11.23 -9.96
CA TYR A 110 7.43 11.89 -9.06
C TYR A 110 7.93 13.22 -9.64
N ILE A 111 8.46 13.20 -10.87
CA ILE A 111 8.95 14.41 -11.55
C ILE A 111 7.83 15.46 -11.66
N ASN A 112 6.62 15.03 -11.99
CA ASN A 112 5.45 15.90 -12.10
C ASN A 112 4.97 16.49 -10.76
N GLY A 113 5.49 16.04 -9.62
CA GLY A 113 5.23 16.66 -8.32
C GLY A 113 6.33 17.62 -7.86
N LEU A 114 7.51 17.63 -8.50
CA LEU A 114 8.62 18.52 -8.11
C LEU A 114 8.32 19.99 -8.41
N VAL A 115 9.01 20.92 -7.77
CA VAL A 115 8.91 22.34 -8.15
C VAL A 115 9.59 22.60 -9.52
N PRO A 116 9.11 23.56 -10.33
CA PRO A 116 9.62 23.80 -11.69
C PRO A 116 11.14 24.00 -11.76
N GLN A 117 11.73 24.63 -10.74
CA GLN A 117 13.16 24.91 -10.66
C GLN A 117 14.01 23.63 -10.67
N ILE A 118 13.49 22.54 -10.10
CA ILE A 118 14.17 21.23 -10.07
C ILE A 118 13.88 20.45 -11.35
N ARG A 119 12.63 20.48 -11.85
CA ARG A 119 12.25 19.80 -13.12
C ARG A 119 13.08 20.26 -14.32
N GLY A 120 13.46 21.54 -14.34
CA GLY A 120 14.30 22.10 -15.41
C GLY A 120 15.75 21.59 -15.42
N MET A 121 16.27 21.12 -14.28
CA MET A 121 17.65 20.63 -14.16
C MET A 121 17.83 19.21 -14.70
N GLU A 122 16.78 18.38 -14.69
CA GLU A 122 16.81 17.00 -15.23
C GLU A 122 16.77 16.94 -16.77
N ASN A 123 16.41 18.03 -17.45
CA ASN A 123 16.30 18.12 -18.91
C ASN A 123 17.53 18.74 -19.60
N VAL A 124 18.64 18.96 -18.89
CA VAL A 124 19.85 19.49 -19.52
C VAL A 124 20.52 18.38 -20.33
N PRO A 125 20.62 18.46 -21.67
CA PRO A 125 21.38 17.49 -22.44
C PRO A 125 22.84 17.56 -21.98
N LYS A 126 23.39 16.42 -21.56
CA LYS A 126 24.82 16.30 -21.28
C LYS A 126 25.56 16.67 -22.55
N LYS A 127 26.23 17.82 -22.55
CA LYS A 127 27.15 18.21 -23.61
C LYS A 127 28.32 17.22 -23.61
N THR A 128 28.30 16.29 -24.56
CA THR A 128 29.49 15.62 -25.11
C THR A 128 30.30 16.62 -25.93
#